data_AF-A0A106BR70-F1
#
_entry.id   AF-A0A106BR70-F1
#
_cell.length_a   1.000
_cell.length_b   1.000
_cell.length_c   1.000
_cell.angle_alpha   90.00
_cell.angle_beta   90.00
_cell.angle_gamma   90.00
#
_symmetry.space_group_name_H-M   'P 1'
#
loop_
_entity.id
_entity.type
_entity.pdbx_description
1 polymer ?
#
loop_
_entity_poly.entity_id
_entity_poly.type
_entity_poly.pdbx_seq_one_letter_code
_entity_poly.pdbx_strand_id
1 'polypeptide(L)'
;PAGDFVLDAGRLRNIDSRLSTYVLGTAGAKDGIPCGLDSPLTFSGIGVYHRALFAHTPAGEKAPLAPLLRRAIEAGRMSGEHYAGRWEDVGTPARLITLDEELRQHHAA
;
A
#
# COMPACT_ATOMS: atom_id res chain seq x y z
N PRO A 1 -0.08 10.48 2.60
CA PRO A 1 1.06 9.63 3.02
C PRO A 1 2.10 9.57 1.91
N ALA A 2 3.39 9.46 2.22
CA ALA A 2 4.46 9.36 1.20
C ALA A 2 4.45 8.02 0.41
N GLY A 3 3.52 7.11 0.76
CA GLY A 3 3.40 5.75 0.24
C GLY A 3 4.48 4.81 0.75
N ASP A 4 4.20 3.52 0.69
CA ASP A 4 5.04 2.43 1.19
C ASP A 4 5.71 1.66 0.04
N PHE A 5 4.99 1.47 -1.08
CA PHE A 5 5.39 0.62 -2.20
C PHE A 5 4.97 1.20 -3.55
N VAL A 6 5.55 0.70 -4.63
CA VAL A 6 5.10 0.93 -6.02
C VAL A 6 4.58 -0.39 -6.60
N LEU A 7 3.54 -0.33 -7.43
CA LEU A 7 2.95 -1.49 -8.09
C LEU A 7 3.27 -1.46 -9.59
N ASP A 8 4.09 -2.43 -10.02
CA ASP A 8 4.55 -2.61 -11.39
C ASP A 8 4.00 -3.94 -11.92
N ALA A 9 3.01 -3.88 -12.82
CA ALA A 9 2.38 -5.05 -13.43
C ALA A 9 1.96 -6.15 -12.42
N GLY A 10 1.34 -5.75 -11.30
CA GLY A 10 0.90 -6.68 -10.24
C GLY A 10 2.01 -7.15 -9.29
N ARG A 11 3.24 -6.63 -9.44
CA ARG A 11 4.38 -6.88 -8.55
C ARG A 11 4.71 -5.65 -7.72
N LEU A 12 5.01 -5.88 -6.44
CA LEU A 12 5.41 -4.81 -5.55
C LEU A 12 6.90 -4.49 -5.71
N ARG A 13 7.24 -3.21 -5.62
CA ARG A 13 8.61 -2.67 -5.59
C ARG A 13 8.77 -1.79 -4.35
N ASN A 14 9.95 -1.81 -3.73
CA ASN A 14 10.27 -0.88 -2.67
C ASN A 14 10.46 0.52 -3.28
N ILE A 15 10.00 1.55 -2.58
CA ILE A 15 10.33 2.93 -2.94
C ILE A 15 11.76 3.17 -2.47
N ASP A 16 12.72 3.13 -3.40
CA ASP A 16 14.09 3.55 -3.10
C ASP A 16 14.11 5.07 -2.89
N SER A 17 14.77 5.52 -1.81
CA SER A 17 14.98 6.95 -1.49
C SER A 17 15.81 7.72 -2.54
N ARG A 18 16.24 7.06 -3.63
CA ARG A 18 16.94 7.66 -4.78
C ARG A 18 16.03 7.94 -5.98
N LEU A 19 14.78 7.48 -5.99
CA LEU A 19 13.83 7.72 -7.09
C LEU A 19 12.96 8.96 -6.88
N SER A 20 13.24 9.78 -5.86
CA SER A 20 12.47 11.01 -5.58
C SER A 20 12.66 12.14 -6.60
N THR A 21 13.56 12.02 -7.58
CA THR A 21 13.78 13.10 -8.54
C THR A 21 14.14 12.53 -9.90
N TYR A 22 13.15 12.36 -10.79
CA TYR A 22 13.20 12.68 -12.22
C TYR A 22 11.81 12.42 -12.82
N VAL A 23 10.92 13.42 -12.71
CA VAL A 23 9.83 13.56 -13.69
C VAL A 23 10.40 14.42 -14.81
N LEU A 24 10.88 13.77 -15.88
CA LEU A 24 11.19 14.42 -17.15
C LEU A 24 10.23 13.91 -18.22
N GLY A 25 9.18 14.71 -18.48
CA GLY A 25 8.39 14.74 -19.72
C GLY A 25 7.45 13.54 -19.98
N THR A 26 6.36 13.65 -20.72
CA THR A 26 5.91 14.66 -21.68
C THR A 26 4.38 14.59 -21.88
N ALA A 27 3.86 15.64 -22.52
CA ALA A 27 2.47 15.92 -22.83
C ALA A 27 1.66 14.78 -23.47
N GLY A 28 0.38 14.71 -23.10
CA GLY A 28 -0.74 14.43 -24.01
C GLY A 28 -1.02 12.97 -24.36
N ALA A 29 -1.94 12.34 -23.63
CA ALA A 29 -2.80 11.29 -24.17
C ALA A 29 -4.15 11.30 -23.44
N LYS A 30 -5.22 11.53 -24.19
CA LYS A 30 -6.60 11.30 -23.79
C LYS A 30 -6.88 9.78 -23.85
N ASP A 31 -7.71 9.32 -22.93
CA ASP A 31 -8.32 7.98 -22.89
C ASP A 31 -7.35 6.79 -22.79
N GLY A 32 -6.97 6.46 -21.55
CA GLY A 32 -6.30 5.21 -21.21
C GLY A 32 -6.09 5.11 -19.70
N ILE A 33 -6.57 4.05 -19.07
CA ILE A 33 -6.25 3.72 -17.68
C ILE A 33 -4.72 3.68 -17.56
N PRO A 34 -4.07 4.44 -16.67
CA PRO A 34 -2.63 4.34 -16.48
C PRO A 34 -2.31 2.99 -15.82
N CYS A 35 -2.09 1.98 -16.66
CA CYS A 35 -1.51 0.71 -16.29
C CYS A 35 -0.01 0.92 -16.07
N GLY A 36 0.35 1.35 -14.87
CA GLY A 36 1.72 1.61 -14.44
C GLY A 36 1.77 2.82 -13.51
N LEU A 37 1.33 2.66 -12.27
CA LEU A 37 1.42 3.74 -11.28
C LEU A 37 2.86 3.75 -10.74
N ASP A 38 3.72 4.60 -11.29
CA ASP A 38 4.97 5.03 -10.65
C ASP A 38 4.71 5.87 -9.37
N SER A 39 3.46 5.95 -8.91
CA SER A 39 3.05 6.68 -7.73
C SER A 39 3.09 5.80 -6.48
N PRO A 40 3.67 6.27 -5.38
CA PRO A 40 3.66 5.58 -4.10
C PRO A 40 2.25 5.21 -3.61
N LEU A 41 2.07 3.94 -3.24
CA LEU A 41 0.83 3.38 -2.68
C LEU A 41 1.01 3.06 -1.20
N THR A 42 -0.04 3.26 -0.40
CA THR A 42 -0.05 2.90 1.02
C THR A 42 -0.53 1.47 1.22
N PHE A 43 0.12 0.73 2.11
CA PHE A 43 -0.32 -0.60 2.50
C PHE A 43 -1.61 -0.53 3.32
N SER A 44 -2.65 -1.22 2.87
CA SER A 44 -3.99 -1.18 3.47
C SER A 44 -4.11 -1.93 4.80
N GLY A 45 -3.07 -2.65 5.22
CA GLY A 45 -3.13 -3.57 6.35
C GLY A 45 -3.72 -4.94 6.01
N ILE A 46 -4.14 -5.16 4.75
CA ILE A 46 -4.74 -6.41 4.29
C ILE A 46 -3.72 -7.16 3.43
N GLY A 47 -3.49 -8.43 3.74
CA GLY A 47 -2.58 -9.27 2.96
C GLY A 47 -2.78 -10.76 3.20
N VAL A 48 -2.45 -11.56 2.19
CA VAL A 48 -2.41 -13.02 2.27
C VAL A 48 -0.95 -13.46 2.37
N TYR A 49 -0.62 -14.19 3.43
CA TYR A 49 0.77 -14.55 3.73
C TYR A 49 0.98 -16.05 3.67
N HIS A 50 2.06 -16.46 2.99
CA HIS A 50 2.58 -17.81 3.14
C HIS A 50 3.41 -17.92 4.42
N ARG A 51 3.24 -18.99 5.20
CA ARG A 51 3.94 -19.19 6.50
C ARG A 51 5.46 -19.04 6.43
N ALA A 52 6.06 -19.37 5.28
CA ALA A 52 7.50 -19.25 5.07
C ALA A 52 8.03 -17.81 5.17
N LEU A 53 7.17 -16.79 5.04
CA LEU A 53 7.55 -15.40 5.28
C LEU A 53 8.04 -15.18 6.73
N PHE A 54 7.50 -15.95 7.67
CA PHE A 54 7.76 -15.83 9.11
C PHE A 54 8.70 -16.92 9.65
N ALA A 55 9.30 -17.74 8.79
CA ALA A 55 10.10 -18.91 9.21
C ALA A 55 11.30 -18.56 10.10
N HIS A 56 11.79 -17.32 10.02
CA HIS A 56 12.91 -16.82 10.83
C HIS A 56 12.47 -15.78 11.88
N THR A 57 11.17 -15.67 12.13
CA THR A 57 10.62 -14.79 13.17
C THR A 57 10.70 -15.51 14.52
N PRO A 58 11.35 -14.93 15.55
CA PRO A 58 11.42 -15.54 16.88
C PRO A 58 10.03 -15.75 17.48
N ALA A 59 9.81 -16.91 18.07
CA ALA A 59 8.54 -17.24 18.71
C ALA A 59 8.38 -16.45 20.03
N GLY A 60 7.17 -15.94 20.28
CA GLY A 60 6.86 -15.19 21.51
C GLY A 60 7.37 -13.75 21.53
N GLU A 61 8.05 -13.30 20.48
CA GLU A 61 8.58 -11.93 20.39
C GLU A 61 7.81 -11.09 19.37
N LYS A 62 7.68 -9.79 19.66
CA LYS A 62 7.12 -8.83 18.72
C LYS A 62 8.13 -8.55 17.61
N ALA A 63 7.81 -8.93 16.38
CA ALA A 63 8.60 -8.59 15.21
C ALA A 63 7.87 -7.59 14.30
N PRO A 64 8.56 -6.56 13.78
CA PRO A 64 7.97 -5.65 12.80
C PRO A 64 7.75 -6.37 11.47
N LEU A 65 6.56 -6.20 10.87
CA LEU A 65 6.22 -6.81 9.59
C LEU A 65 6.95 -6.15 8.41
N ALA A 66 7.13 -4.82 8.45
CA ALA A 66 7.66 -4.07 7.32
C ALA A 66 9.03 -4.57 6.79
N PRO A 67 10.02 -4.91 7.63
CA PRO A 67 11.27 -5.50 7.15
C PRO A 67 11.10 -6.85 6.43
N LEU A 68 10.14 -7.68 6.84
CA LEU A 68 9.85 -8.95 6.17
C LEU A 68 9.29 -8.72 4.77
N LEU A 69 8.36 -7.76 4.64
CA LEU A 69 7.77 -7.39 3.35
C LEU A 69 8.82 -6.82 2.41
N ARG A 70 9.67 -5.89 2.89
CA ARG A 70 10.72 -5.27 2.06
C ARG A 70 11.70 -6.31 1.49
N ARG A 71 12.13 -7.28 2.31
CA ARG A 71 12.99 -8.38 1.85
C ARG A 71 12.30 -9.31 0.86
N ALA A 72 11.01 -9.58 1.05
CA ALA A 72 10.23 -10.40 0.12
C ALA A 72 10.01 -9.69 -1.22
N ILE A 73 9.83 -8.37 -1.19
CA ILE A 73 9.76 -7.50 -2.37
C ILE A 73 11.11 -7.48 -3.12
N GLU A 74 12.23 -7.27 -2.41
CA GLU A 74 13.59 -7.33 -2.98
C GLU A 74 13.85 -8.68 -3.67
N ALA A 75 13.34 -9.77 -3.10
CA ALA A 75 13.44 -11.10 -3.68
C ALA A 75 12.43 -11.37 -4.82
N GLY A 76 11.60 -10.39 -5.21
CA GLY A 76 10.59 -10.55 -6.27
C GLY A 76 9.44 -11.50 -5.93
N ARG A 77 9.24 -11.80 -4.63
CA ARG A 77 8.27 -12.82 -4.16
C ARG A 77 6.91 -12.27 -3.77
N MET A 78 6.70 -10.96 -3.89
CA MET A 78 5.43 -10.32 -3.54
C MET A 78 4.70 -9.79 -4.77
N SER A 79 3.41 -10.07 -4.81
CA SER A 79 2.44 -9.43 -5.71
C SER A 79 1.57 -8.48 -4.90
N GLY A 80 0.80 -7.66 -5.61
CA GLY A 80 -0.19 -6.79 -5.00
C GLY A 80 -1.24 -6.35 -6.02
N GLU A 81 -2.26 -5.69 -5.50
CA GLU A 81 -3.31 -5.04 -6.28
C GLU A 81 -3.57 -3.65 -5.70
N HIS A 82 -4.00 -2.73 -6.56
CA HIS A 82 -4.43 -1.41 -6.13
C HIS A 82 -5.93 -1.43 -5.86
N TYR A 83 -6.31 -1.25 -4.60
CA TYR A 83 -7.71 -1.07 -4.21
C TYR A 83 -8.12 0.40 -4.42
N ALA A 84 -8.98 0.64 -5.40
CA ALA A 84 -9.47 1.98 -5.77
C ALA A 84 -10.76 2.40 -5.04
N GLY A 85 -11.24 1.57 -4.10
CA GLY A 85 -12.43 1.88 -3.31
C GLY A 85 -12.12 2.74 -2.08
N ARG A 86 -13.14 3.05 -1.29
CA ARG A 86 -12.97 3.77 -0.02
C ARG A 86 -12.22 2.91 0.99
N TRP A 87 -11.16 3.46 1.55
CA TRP A 87 -10.36 2.86 2.61
C TRP A 87 -9.97 3.94 3.63
N GLU A 88 -10.03 3.61 4.92
CA GLU A 88 -9.62 4.51 6.00
C GLU A 88 -8.84 3.76 7.09
N ASP A 89 -7.73 4.35 7.53
CA ASP A 89 -6.92 3.89 8.65
C ASP A 89 -7.40 4.52 9.96
N VAL A 90 -8.25 3.81 10.69
CA VAL A 90 -8.87 4.30 11.94
C VAL A 90 -7.99 3.97 13.15
N GLY A 91 -6.89 4.69 13.28
CA GLY A 91 -5.93 4.50 14.39
C GLY A 91 -6.18 5.37 15.63
N THR A 92 -7.13 6.32 15.59
CA THR A 92 -7.40 7.25 16.69
C THR A 92 -8.89 7.39 16.98
N PRO A 93 -9.28 7.72 18.23
CA PRO A 93 -10.69 7.96 18.56
C PRO A 93 -11.33 9.07 17.70
N ALA A 94 -10.58 10.13 17.40
CA ALA A 94 -11.07 11.22 16.55
C ALA A 94 -11.40 10.72 15.13
N ARG A 95 -10.53 9.91 14.52
CA ARG A 95 -10.78 9.32 13.19
C ARG A 95 -12.02 8.41 13.19
N LEU A 96 -12.23 7.66 14.27
CA LEU A 96 -13.42 6.81 14.40
C LEU A 96 -14.71 7.62 14.46
N ILE A 97 -14.73 8.70 15.26
CA ILE A 97 -15.91 9.56 15.40
C ILE A 97 -16.27 10.20 14.06
N THR A 98 -15.30 10.78 13.36
CA THR A 98 -15.53 11.37 12.04
C THR A 98 -16.11 10.36 11.06
N LEU A 99 -15.54 9.15 10.99
CA LEU A 99 -16.04 8.09 10.13
C LEU A 99 -17.48 7.67 10.48
N ASP A 100 -17.80 7.55 11.77
CA ASP A 100 -19.15 7.17 12.21
C ASP A 100 -20.19 8.24 11.85
N GLU A 101 -19.87 9.52 12.05
CA GLU A 101 -20.74 10.64 11.67
C GLU A 101 -21.04 10.65 10.17
N GLU A 102 -20.01 10.47 9.33
CA GLU A 102 -20.16 10.40 7.87
C GLU A 102 -21.04 9.22 7.43
N LEU A 103 -20.83 8.03 8.00
CA LEU A 103 -21.59 6.83 7.62
C LEU A 103 -23.07 6.94 8.01
N ARG A 104 -23.39 7.53 9.17
CA ARG A 104 -24.78 7.76 9.58
C ARG A 104 -25.51 8.71 8.64
N GLN A 105 -24.83 9.75 8.15
CA GLN A 105 -25.41 10.68 7.18
C GLN A 105 -25.69 10.00 5.84
N HIS A 106 -24.77 9.14 5.38
CA HIS A 106 -24.93 8.41 4.12
C HIS A 106 -26.06 7.37 4.16
N HIS A 107 -26.37 6.78 5.32
CA HIS A 107 -27.49 5.84 5.47
C HIS A 107 -28.86 6.51 5.66
N ALA A 108 -28.90 7.80 5.98
CA ALA A 108 -30.14 8.55 6.19
C ALA A 108 -30.68 9.20 4.90
N ALA A 109 -29.90 9.20 3.81
CA ALA A 109 -30.24 9.72 2.49
C ALA A 109 -30.71 8.60 1.55
#